data_AF-E4Y0A5-F1
#
_entry.id   AF-E4Y0A5-F1
#
_cell.length_a   1.000
_cell.length_b   1.000
_cell.length_c   1.000
_cell.angle_alpha   90.00
_cell.angle_beta   90.00
_cell.angle_gamma   90.00
#
_symmetry.space_group_name_H-M   'P 1'
#
loop_
_entity.id
_entity.type
_entity.pdbx_description
1 polymer ?
#
loop_
_entity_poly.entity_id
_entity_poly.type
_entity_poly.pdbx_seq_one_letter_code
_entity_poly.pdbx_strand_id
1 'polypeptide(L)'
;MYEKLGSTNNYKKLGSAKTYKRHALADARNEEKIQKHFLVRKKKWRKTVQNRALFLATDAMKEDNSDSENESEPENDENSCKICFEKYESEGDRQKAAIVACGHQFCCGCLSSLPRKSCPTCRTAFNKKRILKLFP
;
A
#
# COMPACT_ATOMS: atom_id res chain seq x y z
N MET A 1 15.41 13.56 30.67
CA MET A 1 16.34 14.16 31.66
C MET A 1 17.76 13.93 31.15
N TYR A 2 18.36 14.90 30.45
CA TYR A 2 19.79 14.85 30.09
C TYR A 2 20.50 15.87 30.97
N GLU A 3 21.31 15.37 31.91
CA GLU A 3 22.11 16.18 32.82
C GLU A 3 23.13 17.00 32.02
N LYS A 4 23.10 18.32 32.24
CA LYS A 4 24.14 19.24 31.79
C LYS A 4 25.41 18.90 32.57
N LEU A 5 26.31 18.13 31.97
CA LEU A 5 27.71 18.09 32.43
C LEU A 5 28.35 19.45 32.11
N GLY A 6 28.08 20.42 32.96
CA GLY A 6 28.82 21.66 33.02
C GLY A 6 30.26 21.33 33.37
N SER A 7 31.16 21.48 32.40
CA SER A 7 32.60 21.40 32.65
C SER A 7 32.99 22.60 33.53
N THR A 8 33.06 22.37 34.84
CA THR A 8 33.54 23.34 35.83
C THR A 8 35.02 23.56 35.62
N ASN A 9 35.36 24.52 34.77
CA ASN A 9 36.74 24.63 34.33
C ASN A 9 37.47 25.69 35.18
N ASN A 10 38.19 25.14 36.16
CA ASN A 10 38.85 25.78 37.28
C ASN A 10 40.28 26.22 36.89
N TYR A 11 40.40 27.15 35.93
CA TYR A 11 41.73 27.54 35.40
C TYR A 11 42.38 28.72 36.13
N LYS A 12 41.81 29.19 37.25
CA LYS A 12 42.32 30.39 37.95
C LYS A 12 43.60 30.15 38.78
N LYS A 13 44.22 28.97 38.72
CA LYS A 13 45.51 28.71 39.39
C LYS A 13 46.68 28.92 38.42
N LEU A 14 47.21 30.14 38.45
CA LEU A 14 48.61 30.52 38.14
C LEU A 14 49.22 29.88 36.88
N GLY A 15 48.88 30.40 35.69
CA GLY A 15 49.51 29.98 34.44
C GLY A 15 49.71 31.15 33.47
N SER A 16 50.85 31.17 32.77
CA SER A 16 51.18 32.12 31.70
C SER A 16 50.07 32.22 30.65
N ALA A 17 49.92 33.39 30.00
CA ALA A 17 48.99 33.60 28.89
C ALA A 17 49.16 32.55 27.75
N LYS A 18 50.39 32.03 27.56
CA LYS A 18 50.68 30.95 26.61
C LYS A 18 49.96 29.64 26.97
N THR A 19 49.84 29.33 28.26
CA THR A 19 49.17 28.13 28.77
C THR A 19 47.66 28.25 28.54
N TYR A 20 47.06 29.40 28.87
CA TYR A 20 45.63 29.65 28.64
C TYR A 20 45.24 29.50 27.16
N LYS A 21 46.02 30.10 26.25
CA LYS A 21 45.78 29.99 24.80
C LYS A 21 45.84 28.55 24.29
N ARG A 22 46.75 27.73 24.82
CA ARG A 22 46.87 26.31 24.46
C ARG A 22 45.67 25.50 24.94
N HIS A 23 45.19 25.74 26.17
CA HIS A 23 43.99 25.07 26.69
C HIS A 23 42.73 25.46 25.93
N ALA A 24 42.53 26.76 25.66
CA ALA A 24 41.38 27.22 24.87
C ALA A 24 41.36 26.59 23.45
N LEU A 25 42.53 26.45 22.80
CA LEU A 25 42.64 25.77 21.51
C LEU A 25 42.38 24.26 21.61
N ALA A 26 42.79 23.62 22.71
CA ALA A 26 42.54 22.20 22.95
C ALA A 26 41.04 21.93 23.21
N ASP A 27 40.39 22.78 24.00
CA ASP A 27 38.97 22.72 24.29
C ASP A 27 38.15 22.91 23.01
N ALA A 28 38.47 23.92 22.18
CA ALA A 28 37.82 24.15 20.89
C ALA A 28 37.96 22.94 19.93
N ARG A 29 39.15 22.32 19.86
CA ARG A 29 39.37 21.09 19.07
C ARG A 29 38.57 19.90 19.61
N ASN A 30 38.38 19.81 20.92
CA ASN A 30 37.60 18.74 21.52
C ASN A 30 36.10 18.92 21.25
N GLU A 31 35.59 20.16 21.37
CA GLU A 31 34.22 20.51 21.00
C GLU A 31 33.92 20.19 19.54
N GLU A 32 34.83 20.53 18.62
CA GLU A 32 34.70 20.20 17.19
C GLU A 32 34.61 18.67 16.97
N LYS A 33 35.42 17.88 17.68
CA LYS A 33 35.37 16.41 17.62
C LYS A 33 34.04 15.86 18.12
N ILE A 34 33.53 16.39 19.24
CA ILE A 34 32.23 15.98 19.81
C ILE A 34 31.10 16.29 18.82
N GLN A 35 31.10 17.48 18.22
CA GLN A 35 30.12 17.88 17.21
C GLN A 35 30.18 16.96 15.98
N LYS A 36 31.38 16.67 15.46
CA LYS A 36 31.56 15.73 14.33
C LYS A 36 31.05 14.34 14.67
N HIS A 37 31.38 13.82 15.86
CA HIS A 37 30.93 12.50 16.31
C HIS A 37 29.40 12.43 16.44
N PHE A 38 28.77 13.47 16.99
CA PHE A 38 27.31 13.58 17.06
C PHE A 38 26.66 13.58 15.67
N LEU A 39 27.21 14.35 14.72
CA LEU A 39 26.72 14.39 13.34
C LEU A 39 26.85 13.04 12.64
N VAL A 40 27.96 12.32 12.84
CA VAL A 40 28.17 10.96 12.31
C VAL A 40 27.13 10.00 12.89
N ARG A 41 26.90 10.04 14.20
CA ARG A 41 25.90 9.18 14.86
C ARG A 41 24.48 9.48 14.37
N LYS A 42 24.12 10.76 14.18
CA LYS A 42 22.83 11.19 13.61
C LYS A 42 22.67 10.75 12.15
N LYS A 43 23.73 10.82 11.33
CA LYS A 43 23.74 10.30 9.95
C LYS A 43 23.55 8.78 9.91
N LYS A 44 24.24 8.04 10.79
CA LYS A 44 24.09 6.58 10.92
C LYS A 44 22.66 6.21 11.29
N TRP A 45 22.07 6.88 12.29
CA TRP A 45 20.67 6.66 12.69
C TRP A 45 19.69 6.89 11.54
N ARG A 46 19.83 8.00 10.79
CA ARG A 46 18.99 8.26 9.61
C ARG A 46 19.05 7.14 8.58
N LYS A 47 20.26 6.64 8.26
CA LYS A 47 20.42 5.50 7.33
C LYS A 47 19.75 4.23 7.86
N THR A 48 19.88 3.94 9.15
CA THR A 48 19.22 2.77 9.77
C THR A 48 17.70 2.87 9.68
N VAL A 49 17.12 4.02 9.98
CA VAL A 49 15.67 4.25 9.88
C VAL A 49 15.19 4.17 8.42
N GLN A 50 15.91 4.81 7.49
CA GLN A 50 15.60 4.76 6.07
C GLN A 50 15.62 3.33 5.51
N ASN A 51 16.65 2.54 5.85
CA ASN A 51 16.74 1.14 5.40
C ASN A 51 15.59 0.28 5.95
N ARG A 52 15.19 0.49 7.21
CA ARG A 52 14.06 -0.24 7.80
C ARG A 52 12.72 0.17 7.19
N ALA A 53 12.53 1.47 6.93
CA ALA A 53 11.33 1.97 6.25
C ALA A 53 11.23 1.43 4.82
N LEU A 54 12.37 1.40 4.10
CA LEU A 54 12.44 0.81 2.76
C LEU A 54 12.07 -0.68 2.78
N PHE A 55 12.62 -1.45 3.73
CA PHE A 55 12.31 -2.87 3.89
C PHE A 55 10.82 -3.12 4.15
N LEU A 56 10.20 -2.37 5.08
CA LEU A 56 8.77 -2.49 5.37
C LEU A 56 7.90 -2.08 4.16
N ALA A 57 8.30 -1.07 3.40
CA ALA A 57 7.60 -0.69 2.18
C ALA A 57 7.72 -1.78 1.10
N THR A 58 8.89 -2.41 0.95
CA THR A 58 9.06 -3.52 0.00
C THR A 58 8.29 -4.77 0.40
N ASP A 59 8.15 -5.05 1.70
CA ASP A 59 7.36 -6.19 2.16
C ASP A 59 5.86 -5.93 1.99
N ALA A 60 5.37 -4.72 2.31
CA ALA A 60 3.99 -4.33 2.01
C ALA A 60 3.67 -4.43 0.50
N MET A 61 4.62 -4.04 -0.37
CA MET A 61 4.47 -4.18 -1.82
C MET A 61 4.55 -5.65 -2.31
N LYS A 62 5.10 -6.57 -1.51
CA LYS A 62 5.12 -8.01 -1.83
C LYS A 62 3.84 -8.72 -1.37
N GLU A 63 3.25 -8.31 -0.26
CA GLU A 63 1.96 -8.85 0.20
C GLU A 63 0.83 -8.52 -0.79
N ASP A 64 0.94 -7.42 -1.52
CA ASP A 64 0.02 -7.09 -2.63
C ASP A 64 0.33 -7.83 -3.94
N ASN A 65 1.39 -8.64 -4.00
CA ASN A 65 1.81 -9.36 -5.22
C ASN A 65 2.05 -10.87 -4.99
N SER A 66 1.55 -11.44 -3.89
CA SER A 66 1.70 -12.86 -3.56
C SER A 66 0.42 -13.68 -3.74
N ASP A 67 -0.44 -13.30 -4.69
CA ASP A 67 -1.61 -14.11 -5.06
C ASP A 67 -1.74 -14.26 -6.58
N SER A 68 -0.67 -14.66 -7.26
CA SER A 68 -0.72 -15.05 -8.69
C SER A 68 0.54 -15.83 -9.14
N GLU A 69 0.76 -17.05 -8.61
CA GLU A 69 1.39 -18.09 -9.43
C GLU A 69 0.28 -19.04 -9.90
N ASN A 70 -0.06 -18.89 -11.19
CA ASN A 70 -1.07 -19.58 -11.99
C ASN A 70 -2.54 -19.16 -11.78
N GLU A 71 -2.92 -18.04 -12.39
CA GLU A 71 -4.27 -17.91 -12.95
C GLU A 71 -4.12 -17.25 -14.31
N SER A 72 -4.60 -17.91 -15.35
CA SER A 72 -4.92 -17.28 -16.63
C SER A 72 -5.49 -15.90 -16.36
N GLU A 73 -5.02 -14.87 -17.09
CA GLU A 73 -5.74 -13.60 -17.18
C GLU A 73 -7.24 -13.92 -17.15
N PRO A 74 -8.08 -13.29 -16.30
CA PRO A 74 -9.50 -13.37 -16.54
C PRO A 74 -9.71 -12.65 -17.86
N GLU A 75 -9.56 -13.40 -18.97
CA GLU A 75 -10.14 -13.06 -20.26
C GLU A 75 -11.50 -12.54 -19.90
N ASN A 76 -11.71 -11.25 -20.19
CA ASN A 76 -12.85 -10.54 -19.72
C ASN A 76 -14.11 -11.17 -20.33
N ASP A 77 -14.62 -12.17 -19.64
CA ASP A 77 -15.80 -12.95 -19.96
C ASP A 77 -17.07 -12.13 -19.68
N GLU A 78 -16.99 -10.80 -19.81
CA GLU A 78 -18.13 -9.88 -19.88
C GLU A 78 -19.05 -10.24 -21.05
N ASN A 79 -18.52 -10.94 -22.06
CA ASN A 79 -19.24 -11.41 -23.22
C ASN A 79 -19.79 -12.83 -23.10
N SER A 80 -19.76 -13.46 -21.91
CA SER A 80 -20.37 -14.77 -21.68
C SER A 80 -21.35 -14.79 -20.51
N CYS A 81 -22.30 -15.72 -20.57
CA CYS A 81 -23.30 -15.91 -19.52
C CYS A 81 -22.72 -16.73 -18.36
N LYS A 82 -22.77 -16.24 -17.13
CA LYS A 82 -22.27 -16.96 -15.94
C LYS A 82 -23.12 -18.15 -15.48
N ILE A 83 -24.18 -18.50 -16.20
CA ILE A 83 -25.04 -19.67 -15.91
C ILE A 83 -24.79 -20.79 -16.90
N CYS A 84 -24.82 -20.50 -18.20
CA CYS A 84 -24.61 -21.50 -19.27
C CYS A 84 -23.20 -21.47 -19.86
N PHE A 85 -22.37 -20.48 -19.49
CA PHE A 85 -20.99 -20.26 -19.97
C PHE A 85 -20.87 -20.01 -21.48
N GLU A 86 -21.97 -19.68 -22.13
CA GLU A 86 -22.00 -19.41 -23.57
C GLU A 86 -21.80 -17.93 -23.86
N LYS A 87 -21.14 -17.63 -24.99
CA LYS A 87 -20.89 -16.26 -25.45
C LYS A 87 -22.18 -15.60 -25.96
N TYR A 88 -22.32 -14.30 -25.76
CA TYR A 88 -23.34 -13.48 -26.39
C TYR A 88 -22.87 -13.21 -27.83
N GLU A 89 -23.46 -13.93 -28.78
CA GLU A 89 -23.18 -13.73 -30.21
C GLU A 89 -23.97 -12.52 -30.72
N SER A 90 -23.39 -11.76 -31.67
CA SER A 90 -24.06 -10.62 -32.30
C SER A 90 -25.25 -11.04 -33.17
N GLU A 91 -25.25 -12.29 -33.65
CA GLU A 91 -26.29 -12.89 -34.47
C GLU A 91 -26.78 -14.18 -33.79
N GLY A 92 -27.81 -14.08 -32.94
CA GLY A 92 -28.41 -15.24 -32.28
C GLY A 92 -29.47 -14.90 -31.23
N ASP A 93 -30.21 -15.91 -30.77
CA ASP A 93 -31.29 -15.75 -29.78
C ASP A 93 -30.80 -15.48 -28.34
N ARG A 94 -29.48 -15.52 -28.11
CA ARG A 94 -28.86 -15.39 -26.79
C ARG A 94 -28.64 -13.94 -26.40
N GLN A 95 -29.74 -13.22 -26.21
CA GLN A 95 -29.70 -11.83 -25.80
C GLN A 95 -29.22 -11.67 -24.35
N LYS A 96 -28.22 -10.79 -24.16
CA LYS A 96 -27.72 -10.37 -22.85
C LYS A 96 -28.83 -9.61 -22.09
N ALA A 97 -28.96 -9.86 -20.80
CA ALA A 97 -29.96 -9.22 -19.96
C ALA A 97 -29.44 -8.92 -18.56
N ALA A 98 -29.89 -7.82 -17.97
CA ALA A 98 -29.53 -7.39 -16.62
C ALA A 98 -30.74 -7.40 -15.68
N ILE A 99 -30.52 -7.80 -14.42
CA ILE A 99 -31.53 -7.67 -13.36
C ILE A 99 -31.44 -6.25 -12.78
N VAL A 100 -32.47 -5.43 -12.94
CA VAL A 100 -32.48 -4.01 -12.51
C VAL A 100 -32.22 -3.85 -11.02
N ALA A 101 -32.67 -4.79 -10.20
CA ALA A 101 -32.54 -4.71 -8.74
C ALA A 101 -31.10 -4.83 -8.24
N CYS A 102 -30.20 -5.48 -8.99
CA CYS A 102 -28.84 -5.75 -8.53
C CYS A 102 -27.75 -5.58 -9.60
N GLY A 103 -28.10 -5.28 -10.84
CA GLY A 103 -27.16 -5.02 -11.94
C GLY A 103 -26.50 -6.24 -12.57
N HIS A 104 -26.60 -7.44 -11.96
CA HIS A 104 -25.97 -8.64 -12.48
C HIS A 104 -26.54 -9.08 -13.84
N GLN A 105 -25.65 -9.53 -14.73
CA GLN A 105 -25.92 -9.79 -16.14
C GLN A 105 -25.85 -11.28 -16.49
N PHE A 106 -26.82 -11.75 -17.28
CA PHE A 106 -26.95 -13.14 -17.71
C PHE A 106 -27.71 -13.22 -19.03
N CYS A 107 -27.80 -14.42 -19.63
CA CYS A 107 -28.64 -14.64 -20.79
C CYS A 107 -30.15 -14.55 -20.44
N CYS A 108 -30.98 -13.97 -21.32
CA CYS A 108 -32.42 -13.82 -21.09
C CYS A 108 -33.12 -15.17 -20.88
N GLY A 109 -32.70 -16.21 -21.60
CA GLY A 109 -33.21 -17.58 -21.42
C GLY A 109 -32.92 -18.11 -20.01
N CYS A 110 -31.68 -17.93 -19.56
CA CYS A 110 -31.20 -18.37 -18.26
C CYS A 110 -32.02 -17.75 -17.12
N LEU A 111 -32.23 -16.44 -17.14
CA LEU A 111 -33.06 -15.74 -16.14
C LEU A 111 -34.54 -16.16 -16.17
N SER A 112 -35.05 -16.46 -17.36
CA SER A 112 -36.43 -16.88 -17.55
C SER A 112 -36.68 -18.29 -17.00
N SER A 113 -35.72 -19.20 -17.18
CA SER A 113 -35.77 -20.60 -16.76
C SER A 113 -35.47 -20.82 -15.27
N LEU A 114 -34.98 -19.81 -14.54
CA LEU A 114 -34.72 -19.95 -13.10
C LEU A 114 -36.02 -20.30 -12.32
N PRO A 115 -36.00 -21.36 -11.48
CA PRO A 115 -37.17 -21.80 -10.72
C PRO A 115 -37.57 -20.78 -9.64
N ARG A 116 -36.58 -20.12 -9.03
CA ARG A 116 -36.77 -19.01 -8.09
C ARG A 116 -36.27 -17.74 -8.74
N LYS A 117 -37.03 -16.64 -8.62
CA LYS A 117 -36.63 -15.34 -9.16
C LYS A 117 -35.69 -14.61 -8.20
N SER A 118 -34.52 -15.21 -8.00
CA SER A 118 -33.43 -14.72 -7.16
C SER A 118 -32.14 -14.72 -7.98
N CYS A 119 -31.37 -13.63 -7.90
CA CYS A 119 -30.13 -13.47 -8.65
C CYS A 119 -29.12 -14.60 -8.29
N PRO A 120 -28.54 -15.31 -9.26
CA PRO A 120 -27.54 -16.35 -8.96
C PRO A 120 -26.27 -15.82 -8.27
N THR A 121 -25.89 -14.57 -8.49
CA THR A 121 -24.68 -13.97 -7.91
C THR A 121 -24.92 -13.45 -6.49
N CYS A 122 -25.93 -12.59 -6.29
CA CYS A 122 -26.13 -11.89 -5.02
C CYS A 122 -27.41 -12.28 -4.28
N ARG A 123 -28.19 -13.25 -4.81
CA ARG A 123 -29.44 -13.78 -4.22
C ARG A 123 -30.57 -12.76 -4.04
N THR A 124 -30.40 -11.52 -4.48
CA THR A 124 -31.45 -10.50 -4.49
C THR A 124 -32.66 -11.00 -5.28
N ALA A 125 -33.85 -10.93 -4.68
CA ALA A 125 -35.10 -11.27 -5.34
C ALA A 125 -35.40 -10.28 -6.47
N PHE A 126 -35.92 -10.77 -7.59
CA PHE A 126 -36.30 -9.96 -8.73
C PHE A 126 -37.61 -10.44 -9.35
N ASN A 127 -38.21 -9.59 -10.18
CA ASN A 127 -39.39 -9.93 -10.96
C ASN A 127 -39.04 -9.95 -12.45
N LYS A 128 -39.76 -10.72 -13.27
CA LYS A 128 -39.53 -10.76 -14.73
C LYS A 128 -39.63 -9.38 -15.39
N LYS A 129 -40.50 -8.50 -14.87
CA LYS A 129 -40.63 -7.10 -15.31
C LYS A 129 -39.41 -6.22 -15.02
N ARG A 130 -38.53 -6.67 -14.13
CA ARG A 130 -37.29 -5.98 -13.73
C ARG A 130 -36.05 -6.62 -14.39
N ILE A 131 -36.25 -7.27 -15.53
CA ILE A 131 -35.18 -7.76 -16.39
C ILE A 131 -35.13 -6.86 -17.61
N LEU A 132 -34.00 -6.20 -17.84
CA LEU A 132 -33.76 -5.40 -19.04
C LEU A 132 -32.94 -6.22 -20.02
N LYS A 133 -33.44 -6.38 -21.24
CA LYS A 133 -32.65 -6.90 -22.35
C LYS A 133 -31.67 -5.81 -22.78
N LEU A 134 -30.39 -6.16 -22.85
CA LEU A 134 -29.34 -5.32 -23.37
C LEU A 134 -29.22 -5.64 -24.87
N PHE A 135 -29.27 -4.62 -25.71
CA PHE A 135 -28.92 -4.76 -27.12
C PHE A 135 -27.39 -4.67 -27.25
N PRO A 136 -26.77 -5.44 -28.15
CA PRO A 136 -25.37 -5.24 -28.50
C PRO A 136 -25.14 -3.83 -29.09
#